data_AF-A0A9E7PN39-F1
#
_entry.id   AF-A0A9E7PN39-F1
#
_cell.length_a   1.000
_cell.length_b   1.000
_cell.length_c   1.000
_cell.angle_alpha   90.00
_cell.angle_beta   90.00
_cell.angle_gamma   90.00
#
_symmetry.space_group_name_H-M   'P 1'
#
loop_
_entity.id
_entity.type
_entity.pdbx_description
1 polymer ?
#
loop_
_entity_poly.entity_id
_entity_poly.type
_entity_poly.pdbx_seq_one_letter_code
_entity_poly.pdbx_strand_id
1 'polypeptide(L)'
;MSKIKCGNNVYIPMPVVLVGTEIEGRANFMTVGWASRANANPPMISVGINKKHKTPEGILKNRTFSVNVPDADMAKATDYCGLVSGAKTDKSGVFETFSGELKGAPMISECPVTMECELVETVELPTNYLFVGEIKGVYADEDCTDKNRPDMKKADAMVLTMTDNRYWRLGEFVDKAWGCGKGYTDEKKDKLCEETEIVKVKKDRKWIKDAVREEVRQIVDGFNRKYLDVETCYYIPRFQGKKCFLDRFEYGRINPLCCLTYNGDIDDWDFAIYLWSDRCYDDEAIFPGEEFIDGTIAGAMKAGMKAYPEW
;
A
#
# COMPACT_ATOMS: atom_id res chain seq x y z
N MET A 1 -30.70 -0.91 9.08
CA MET A 1 -30.20 0.13 10.02
C MET A 1 -29.57 1.25 9.20
N SER A 2 -29.87 2.51 9.53
CA SER A 2 -29.24 3.67 8.89
C SER A 2 -27.80 3.87 9.38
N LYS A 3 -26.94 4.44 8.55
CA LYS A 3 -25.58 4.84 8.94
C LYS A 3 -25.63 6.20 9.64
N ILE A 4 -24.76 6.41 10.62
CA ILE A 4 -24.58 7.68 11.34
C ILE A 4 -23.13 8.13 11.13
N LYS A 5 -22.94 9.44 10.92
CA LYS A 5 -21.61 10.03 10.83
C LYS A 5 -20.98 10.08 12.23
N CYS A 6 -19.90 9.33 12.41
CA CYS A 6 -19.03 9.41 13.58
C CYS A 6 -17.84 10.34 13.26
N GLY A 7 -17.20 10.91 14.30
CA GLY A 7 -16.14 11.92 14.16
C GLY A 7 -14.95 11.52 13.27
N ASN A 8 -14.02 12.46 13.06
CA ASN A 8 -13.06 12.37 11.95
C ASN A 8 -11.72 11.71 12.33
N ASN A 9 -11.51 11.36 13.60
CA ASN A 9 -10.24 10.84 14.12
C ASN A 9 -10.45 9.47 14.79
N VAL A 10 -10.82 8.47 13.99
CA VAL A 10 -11.13 7.11 14.45
C VAL A 10 -10.43 6.09 13.55
N TYR A 11 -9.66 5.19 14.16
CA TYR A 11 -9.10 4.00 13.52
C TYR A 11 -9.12 2.86 14.55
N ILE A 12 -9.70 1.71 14.19
CA ILE A 12 -9.88 0.58 15.10
C ILE A 12 -9.70 -0.78 14.40
N PRO A 13 -9.06 -1.77 15.06
CA PRO A 13 -8.14 -1.60 16.19
C PRO A 13 -6.76 -1.11 15.72
N MET A 14 -5.92 -0.71 16.67
CA MET A 14 -4.50 -0.44 16.45
C MET A 14 -3.64 -1.57 17.04
N PRO A 15 -2.46 -1.88 16.45
CA PRO A 15 -1.47 -2.69 17.16
C PRO A 15 -0.99 -1.94 18.41
N VAL A 16 -0.36 -2.67 19.33
CA VAL A 16 0.43 -2.08 20.43
C VAL A 16 1.86 -2.51 20.24
N VAL A 17 2.76 -1.55 20.05
CA VAL A 17 4.20 -1.82 19.98
C VAL A 17 4.98 -0.81 20.82
N LEU A 18 6.15 -1.22 21.30
CA LEU A 18 7.15 -0.36 21.92
C LEU A 18 8.23 -0.06 20.87
N VAL A 19 8.37 1.22 20.49
CA VAL A 19 9.45 1.68 19.62
C VAL A 19 10.65 2.05 20.47
N GLY A 20 11.78 1.38 20.23
CA GLY A 20 13.05 1.59 20.93
C GLY A 20 14.08 2.35 20.09
N THR A 21 14.86 3.21 20.74
CA THR A 21 16.03 3.87 20.16
C THR A 21 16.99 4.25 21.28
N GLU A 22 18.27 4.44 20.97
CA GLU A 22 19.20 5.05 21.92
C GLU A 22 19.14 6.59 21.88
N ILE A 23 19.24 7.21 23.05
CA ILE A 23 19.35 8.65 23.23
C ILE A 23 20.44 8.88 24.25
N GLU A 24 21.50 9.61 23.86
CA GLU A 24 22.66 9.86 24.72
C GLU A 24 23.29 8.57 25.28
N GLY A 25 23.29 7.50 24.48
CA GLY A 25 23.84 6.18 24.85
C GLY A 25 22.95 5.37 25.80
N ARG A 26 21.71 5.81 26.05
CA ARG A 26 20.73 5.07 26.88
C ARG A 26 19.55 4.62 26.05
N ALA A 27 19.04 3.43 26.32
CA ALA A 27 17.82 2.95 25.71
C ALA A 27 16.61 3.83 26.11
N ASN A 28 15.75 4.12 25.14
CA ASN A 28 14.50 4.81 25.34
C ASN A 28 13.39 4.12 24.53
N PHE A 29 12.28 3.82 25.20
CA PHE A 29 11.11 3.14 24.62
C PHE A 29 9.87 4.02 24.70
N MET A 30 9.06 4.03 23.64
CA MET A 30 7.73 4.64 23.68
C MET A 30 6.67 3.72 23.10
N THR A 31 5.46 3.80 23.63
CA THR A 31 4.32 3.03 23.11
C THR A 31 3.73 3.71 21.89
N VAL A 32 3.54 2.94 20.83
CA VAL A 32 3.05 3.41 19.53
C VAL A 32 1.91 2.51 19.08
N GLY A 33 0.75 3.13 18.80
CA GLY A 33 -0.37 2.45 18.13
C GLY A 33 -0.40 2.66 16.61
N TRP A 34 0.28 3.69 16.12
CA TRP A 34 0.30 4.04 14.70
C TRP A 34 1.46 3.33 14.01
N ALA A 35 1.33 2.02 13.82
CA ALA A 35 2.33 1.19 13.16
C ALA A 35 1.69 0.29 12.09
N SER A 36 2.37 0.11 10.95
CA SER A 36 1.90 -0.75 9.86
C SER A 36 3.07 -1.26 9.00
N ARG A 37 2.91 -2.41 8.35
CA ARG A 37 3.78 -2.77 7.22
C ARG A 37 3.67 -1.70 6.13
N ALA A 38 4.80 -1.30 5.57
CA ALA A 38 4.90 -0.27 4.54
C ALA A 38 5.32 -0.84 3.17
N ASN A 39 6.18 -1.86 3.16
CA ASN A 39 6.62 -2.51 1.93
C ASN A 39 6.82 -4.02 2.10
N ALA A 40 6.71 -4.76 1.00
CA ALA A 40 6.89 -6.21 0.96
C ALA A 40 8.36 -6.61 0.78
N ASN A 41 9.03 -6.10 -0.26
CA ASN A 41 10.42 -6.40 -0.59
C ASN A 41 11.16 -5.13 -1.08
N PRO A 42 12.19 -4.63 -0.37
CA PRO A 42 12.64 -5.11 0.93
C PRO A 42 11.56 -4.90 2.01
N PRO A 43 11.55 -5.70 3.08
CA PRO A 43 10.50 -5.62 4.10
C PRO A 43 10.61 -4.31 4.87
N MET A 44 9.56 -3.49 4.85
CA MET A 44 9.54 -2.22 5.58
C MET A 44 8.33 -2.09 6.51
N ILE A 45 8.53 -1.39 7.61
CA ILE A 45 7.52 -0.98 8.57
C ILE A 45 7.48 0.54 8.68
N SER A 46 6.29 1.10 8.90
CA SER A 46 6.11 2.51 9.21
C SER A 46 5.62 2.70 10.64
N VAL A 47 6.14 3.72 11.31
CA VAL A 47 5.70 4.17 12.63
C VAL A 47 5.44 5.67 12.64
N GLY A 48 4.22 6.06 13.01
CA GLY A 48 3.79 7.45 13.14
C GLY A 48 4.02 7.96 14.56
N ILE A 49 4.89 8.95 14.72
CA ILE A 49 5.31 9.46 16.03
C ILE A 49 5.13 10.98 16.07
N ASN A 50 4.45 11.51 17.09
CA ASN A 50 4.27 12.94 17.25
C ASN A 50 5.63 13.66 17.45
N LYS A 51 5.82 14.80 16.80
CA LYS A 51 7.07 15.58 16.83
C LYS A 51 7.50 16.03 18.22
N LYS A 52 6.57 16.09 19.19
CA LYS A 52 6.84 16.50 20.58
C LYS A 52 7.47 15.41 21.45
N HIS A 53 7.49 14.16 21.00
CA HIS A 53 8.13 13.08 21.75
C HIS A 53 9.65 13.16 21.65
N LYS A 54 10.34 12.49 22.58
CA LYS A 54 11.82 12.43 22.60
C LYS A 54 12.37 11.38 21.62
N THR A 55 11.61 10.32 21.35
CA THR A 55 12.00 9.21 20.46
C THR A 55 12.41 9.65 19.03
N PRO A 56 11.72 10.58 18.34
CA PRO A 56 12.15 11.09 17.03
C PRO A 56 13.62 11.53 16.97
N GLU A 57 14.14 12.14 18.03
CA GLU A 57 15.53 12.59 18.09
C GLU A 57 16.52 11.42 17.98
N GLY A 58 16.24 10.32 18.71
CA GLY A 58 17.06 9.11 18.65
C GLY A 58 17.01 8.47 17.26
N ILE A 59 15.80 8.30 16.70
CA ILE A 59 15.61 7.68 15.39
C ILE A 59 16.35 8.48 14.30
N LEU A 60 16.19 9.80 14.28
CA LEU A 60 16.84 10.67 13.29
C LEU A 60 18.36 10.68 13.43
N LYS A 61 18.87 10.65 14.67
CA LYS A 61 20.32 10.68 14.95
C LYS A 61 20.98 9.34 14.63
N ASN A 62 20.41 8.24 15.09
CA ASN A 62 21.00 6.91 14.96
C ASN A 62 20.73 6.29 13.59
N ARG A 63 19.67 6.74 12.92
CA ARG A 63 19.12 6.12 11.71
C ARG A 63 18.70 4.67 11.91
N THR A 64 18.43 4.28 13.15
CA THR A 64 18.00 2.95 13.53
C THR A 64 16.94 3.05 14.62
N PHE A 65 16.07 2.05 14.69
CA PHE A 65 15.09 1.89 15.75
C PHE A 65 14.65 0.44 15.85
N SER A 66 14.08 0.05 16.99
CA SER A 66 13.44 -1.25 17.15
C SER A 66 11.92 -1.12 17.23
N VAL A 67 11.22 -2.20 16.88
CA VAL A 67 9.78 -2.35 17.09
C VAL A 67 9.56 -3.65 17.87
N ASN A 68 9.01 -3.52 19.08
CA ASN A 68 8.87 -4.62 20.03
C ASN A 68 7.37 -4.85 20.29
N VAL A 69 6.92 -6.09 20.19
CA VAL A 69 5.52 -6.49 20.39
C VAL A 69 5.39 -7.03 21.82
N PRO A 70 4.79 -6.30 22.76
CA PRO A 70 4.57 -6.78 24.11
C PRO A 70 3.40 -7.78 24.17
N ASP A 71 3.50 -8.74 25.09
CA ASP A 71 2.37 -9.56 25.52
C ASP A 71 1.41 -8.76 26.41
N ALA A 72 0.26 -9.35 26.74
CA ALA A 72 -0.75 -8.68 27.56
C ALA A 72 -0.40 -8.56 29.05
N ASP A 73 0.54 -9.36 29.58
CA ASP A 73 0.98 -9.26 30.97
C ASP A 73 1.94 -8.07 31.17
N MET A 74 2.60 -7.63 30.10
CA MET A 74 3.40 -6.40 30.05
C MET A 74 2.58 -5.10 30.02
N ALA A 75 1.24 -5.16 29.99
CA ALA A 75 0.36 -3.99 29.78
C ALA A 75 0.70 -2.76 30.64
N LYS A 76 1.05 -2.96 31.92
CA LYS A 76 1.43 -1.84 32.82
C LYS A 76 2.72 -1.15 32.41
N ALA A 77 3.76 -1.92 32.08
CA ALA A 77 5.06 -1.38 31.66
C ALA A 77 4.96 -0.74 30.28
N THR A 78 4.21 -1.36 29.36
CA THR A 78 3.88 -0.78 28.07
C THR A 78 3.14 0.55 28.23
N ASP A 79 2.09 0.62 29.05
CA ASP A 79 1.34 1.88 29.21
C ASP A 79 2.20 2.98 29.85
N TYR A 80 3.03 2.62 30.84
CA TYR A 80 4.01 3.55 31.44
C TYR A 80 4.92 4.22 30.41
N CYS A 81 5.45 3.45 29.45
CA CYS A 81 6.27 3.98 28.35
C CYS A 81 5.51 4.95 27.42
N GLY A 82 4.18 4.87 27.35
CA GLY A 82 3.31 5.80 26.64
C GLY A 82 2.93 7.06 27.45
N LEU A 83 2.90 6.96 28.79
CA LEU A 83 2.55 8.05 29.69
C LEU A 83 3.70 9.01 29.97
N VAL A 84 4.94 8.51 30.08
CA VAL A 84 6.11 9.31 30.46
C VAL A 84 7.07 9.55 29.30
N SER A 85 7.62 10.77 29.23
CA SER A 85 8.57 11.18 28.19
C SER A 85 10.02 10.91 28.60
N GLY A 86 10.79 10.35 27.67
CA GLY A 86 12.25 10.19 27.80
C GLY A 86 13.01 11.50 27.99
N ALA A 87 12.39 12.65 27.72
CA ALA A 87 12.97 13.96 27.98
C ALA A 87 13.07 14.30 29.48
N LYS A 88 12.25 13.65 30.33
CA LYS A 88 12.15 13.94 31.77
C LYS A 88 12.43 12.71 32.65
N THR A 89 12.31 11.52 32.09
CA THR A 89 12.37 10.27 32.82
C THR A 89 13.28 9.31 32.08
N ASP A 90 14.27 8.76 32.76
CA ASP A 90 15.10 7.69 32.21
C ASP A 90 14.27 6.41 32.13
N LYS A 91 14.13 5.86 30.91
CA LYS A 91 13.36 4.64 30.62
C LYS A 91 14.25 3.44 30.30
N SER A 92 15.57 3.59 30.41
CA SER A 92 16.52 2.53 30.06
C SER A 92 16.44 1.30 30.97
N GLY A 93 15.98 1.46 32.21
CA GLY A 93 15.79 0.38 33.17
C GLY A 93 14.36 -0.16 33.28
N VAL A 94 13.46 0.19 32.35
CA VAL A 94 12.08 -0.34 32.37
C VAL A 94 12.06 -1.82 31.94
N PHE A 95 12.99 -2.20 31.07
CA PHE A 95 13.09 -3.52 30.48
C PHE A 95 14.55 -3.97 30.41
N GLU A 96 14.78 -5.27 30.39
CA GLU A 96 16.05 -5.82 29.93
C GLU A 96 16.17 -5.65 28.41
N THR A 97 17.37 -5.35 27.93
CA THR A 97 17.59 -5.06 26.51
C THR A 97 18.69 -5.91 25.91
N PHE A 98 18.50 -6.30 24.66
CA PHE A 98 19.53 -6.90 23.81
C PHE A 98 19.65 -6.12 22.49
N SER A 99 20.71 -6.42 21.72
CA SER A 99 20.98 -5.79 20.43
C SER A 99 21.21 -6.84 19.35
N GLY A 100 20.76 -6.52 18.14
CA GLY A 100 21.05 -7.29 16.93
C GLY A 100 22.28 -6.77 16.22
N GLU A 101 22.25 -6.77 14.90
CA GLU A 101 23.34 -6.26 14.06
C GLU A 101 23.38 -4.72 14.02
N LEU A 102 22.23 -4.06 14.20
CA LEU A 102 22.10 -2.62 14.18
C LEU A 102 22.38 -2.01 15.56
N LYS A 103 23.36 -1.10 15.61
CA LYS A 103 23.61 -0.26 16.80
C LYS A 103 22.53 0.81 16.93
N GLY A 104 22.22 1.23 18.16
CA GLY A 104 21.26 2.30 18.43
C GLY A 104 19.78 1.88 18.41
N ALA A 105 19.49 0.60 18.15
CA ALA A 105 18.15 0.01 18.13
C ALA A 105 17.99 -1.05 19.24
N PRO A 106 17.92 -0.65 20.52
CA PRO A 106 17.79 -1.60 21.63
C PRO A 106 16.47 -2.35 21.53
N MET A 107 16.50 -3.68 21.65
CA MET A 107 15.31 -4.55 21.63
C MET A 107 15.00 -5.04 23.04
N ILE A 108 13.72 -5.25 23.33
CA ILE A 108 13.23 -5.64 24.66
C ILE A 108 13.26 -7.16 24.78
N SER A 109 14.00 -7.70 25.75
CA SER A 109 14.18 -9.15 25.93
C SER A 109 12.87 -9.86 26.33
N GLU A 110 11.99 -9.17 27.05
CA GLU A 110 10.72 -9.70 27.53
C GLU A 110 9.60 -9.66 26.47
N CYS A 111 9.83 -9.00 25.33
CA CYS A 111 8.82 -8.95 24.27
C CYS A 111 8.92 -10.21 23.39
N PRO A 112 7.81 -10.96 23.19
CA PRO A 112 7.83 -12.21 22.43
C PRO A 112 8.23 -12.06 20.96
N VAL A 113 8.08 -10.86 20.38
CA VAL A 113 8.54 -10.55 19.02
C VAL A 113 9.17 -9.18 19.00
N THR A 114 10.39 -9.09 18.47
CA THR A 114 11.12 -7.84 18.29
C THR A 114 11.74 -7.75 16.89
N MET A 115 11.90 -6.53 16.41
CA MET A 115 12.40 -6.22 15.08
C MET A 115 13.41 -5.10 15.17
N GLU A 116 14.56 -5.25 14.49
CA GLU A 116 15.51 -4.16 14.31
C GLU A 116 15.34 -3.54 12.92
N CYS A 117 15.27 -2.21 12.87
CA CYS A 117 14.94 -1.45 11.68
C CYS A 117 16.01 -0.40 11.37
N GLU A 118 16.43 -0.35 10.11
CA GLU A 118 17.25 0.75 9.57
C GLU A 118 16.33 1.81 8.93
N LEU A 119 16.52 3.08 9.28
CA LEU A 119 15.68 4.17 8.79
C LEU A 119 15.94 4.46 7.31
N VAL A 120 14.94 4.21 6.48
CA VAL A 120 14.96 4.49 5.04
C VAL A 120 14.49 5.91 4.76
N GLU A 121 13.30 6.27 5.26
CA GLU A 121 12.66 7.55 4.94
C GLU A 121 11.98 8.14 6.17
N THR A 122 11.93 9.47 6.23
CA THR A 122 11.11 10.21 7.20
C THR A 122 10.20 11.14 6.43
N VAL A 123 8.90 10.87 6.48
CA VAL A 123 7.88 11.78 5.93
C VAL A 123 7.44 12.73 7.04
N GLU A 124 7.60 14.03 6.79
CA GLU A 124 7.17 15.05 7.73
C GLU A 124 5.69 15.39 7.49
N LEU A 125 4.85 15.12 8.49
CA LEU A 125 3.43 15.48 8.51
C LEU A 125 3.21 16.72 9.41
N PRO A 126 2.03 17.34 9.43
CA PRO A 126 1.81 18.55 10.23
C PRO A 126 2.20 18.42 11.71
N THR A 127 1.82 17.31 12.36
CA THR A 127 2.06 17.08 13.80
C THR A 127 2.97 15.88 14.11
N ASN A 128 3.24 15.03 13.12
CA ASN A 128 3.93 13.76 13.30
C ASN A 128 5.08 13.63 12.29
N TYR A 129 6.04 12.79 12.63
CA TYR A 129 6.86 12.12 11.63
C TYR A 129 6.25 10.76 11.34
N LEU A 130 6.28 10.35 10.07
CA LEU A 130 6.10 8.96 9.68
C LEU A 130 7.48 8.41 9.30
N PHE A 131 8.05 7.61 10.19
CA PHE A 131 9.31 6.93 9.95
C PHE A 131 9.06 5.64 9.19
N VAL A 132 9.74 5.43 8.08
CA VAL A 132 9.74 4.18 7.32
C VAL A 132 11.10 3.52 7.50
N GLY A 133 11.12 2.33 8.09
CA GLY A 133 12.32 1.55 8.34
C GLY A 133 12.31 0.21 7.61
N GLU A 134 13.45 -0.19 7.07
CA GLU A 134 13.67 -1.55 6.57
C GLU A 134 13.96 -2.49 7.74
N ILE A 135 13.22 -3.59 7.81
CA ILE A 135 13.40 -4.61 8.85
C ILE A 135 14.62 -5.45 8.48
N LYS A 136 15.70 -5.33 9.25
CA LYS A 136 16.96 -6.06 9.03
C LYS A 136 16.98 -7.40 9.77
N GLY A 137 16.31 -7.47 10.91
CA GLY A 137 16.22 -8.69 11.73
C GLY A 137 14.88 -8.78 12.44
N VAL A 138 14.40 -10.01 12.63
CA VAL A 138 13.23 -10.34 13.43
C VAL A 138 13.64 -11.43 14.41
N TYR A 139 13.36 -11.20 15.69
CA TYR A 139 13.67 -12.09 16.78
C TYR A 139 12.37 -12.42 17.49
N ALA A 140 12.14 -13.70 17.78
CA ALA A 140 10.92 -14.14 18.43
C ALA A 140 11.23 -15.31 19.36
N ASP A 141 10.43 -15.44 20.42
CA ASP A 141 10.55 -16.53 21.37
C ASP A 141 10.21 -17.87 20.70
N GLU A 142 10.94 -18.92 21.08
CA GLU A 142 10.78 -20.24 20.47
C GLU A 142 9.35 -20.78 20.63
N ASP A 143 8.72 -20.54 21.78
CA ASP A 143 7.38 -21.03 22.11
C ASP A 143 6.27 -20.34 21.31
N CYS A 144 6.49 -19.08 20.88
CA CYS A 144 5.58 -18.33 20.03
C CYS A 144 5.91 -18.44 18.54
N THR A 145 6.76 -19.37 18.10
CA THR A 145 7.06 -19.58 16.68
C THR A 145 6.54 -20.91 16.12
N ASP A 146 6.15 -20.90 14.85
CA ASP A 146 5.91 -22.10 14.03
C ASP A 146 6.66 -21.97 12.71
N LYS A 147 7.63 -22.86 12.45
CA LYS A 147 8.47 -22.85 11.24
C LYS A 147 9.09 -21.47 10.96
N ASN A 148 9.70 -20.86 11.98
CA ASN A 148 10.30 -19.52 11.93
C ASN A 148 9.30 -18.40 11.60
N ARG A 149 8.02 -18.59 11.93
CA ARG A 149 6.99 -17.56 11.80
C ARG A 149 6.38 -17.29 13.17
N PRO A 150 6.37 -16.04 13.64
CA PRO A 150 5.67 -15.70 14.88
C PRO A 150 4.17 -16.03 14.78
N ASP A 151 3.65 -16.69 15.81
CA ASP A 151 2.24 -16.94 16.04
C ASP A 151 1.71 -15.89 17.02
N MET A 152 0.85 -14.99 16.50
CA MET A 152 0.34 -13.85 17.25
C MET A 152 -0.56 -14.25 18.42
N LYS A 153 -1.21 -15.42 18.39
CA LYS A 153 -2.04 -15.89 19.51
C LYS A 153 -1.17 -16.43 20.63
N LYS A 154 -0.07 -17.13 20.29
CA LYS A 154 0.91 -17.59 21.28
C LYS A 154 1.71 -16.44 21.91
N ALA A 155 2.01 -15.39 21.13
CA ALA A 155 2.67 -14.19 21.62
C ALA A 155 1.77 -13.30 22.52
N ASP A 156 0.49 -13.66 22.72
CA ASP A 156 -0.52 -12.91 23.49
C ASP A 156 -0.50 -11.38 23.25
N ALA A 157 -0.32 -10.98 21.99
CA ALA A 157 -0.12 -9.58 21.62
C ALA A 157 -1.37 -8.73 21.86
N MET A 158 -1.17 -7.53 22.40
CA MET A 158 -2.24 -6.57 22.65
C MET A 158 -2.66 -5.78 21.40
N VAL A 159 -3.93 -5.35 21.39
CA VAL A 159 -4.46 -4.33 20.48
C VAL A 159 -5.08 -3.16 21.27
N LEU A 160 -5.05 -1.97 20.69
CA LEU A 160 -5.53 -0.72 21.28
C LEU A 160 -6.77 -0.20 20.54
N THR A 161 -7.74 0.31 21.29
CA THR A 161 -8.81 1.17 20.79
C THR A 161 -8.70 2.55 21.44
N MET A 162 -8.55 3.61 20.64
CA MET A 162 -8.50 5.00 21.16
C MET A 162 -9.86 5.69 21.22
N THR A 163 -10.92 5.04 20.72
CA THR A 163 -12.29 5.53 20.92
C THR A 163 -12.70 5.51 22.40
N ASP A 164 -12.14 4.58 23.16
CA ASP A 164 -12.38 4.36 24.59
C ASP A 164 -11.09 4.18 25.41
N ASN A 165 -9.92 4.29 24.77
CA ASN A 165 -8.57 4.14 25.35
C ASN A 165 -8.39 2.82 26.12
N ARG A 166 -8.60 1.69 25.44
CA ARG A 166 -8.51 0.35 26.04
C ARG A 166 -7.57 -0.57 25.30
N TYR A 167 -6.89 -1.43 26.06
CA TYR A 167 -6.15 -2.57 25.56
C TYR A 167 -7.01 -3.83 25.57
N TRP A 168 -6.81 -4.67 24.56
CA TRP A 168 -7.52 -5.93 24.39
C TRP A 168 -6.53 -7.01 23.95
N ARG A 169 -6.87 -8.27 24.23
CA ARG A 169 -6.21 -9.42 23.61
C ARG A 169 -6.79 -9.68 22.22
N LEU A 170 -6.01 -10.33 21.36
CA LEU A 170 -6.54 -10.87 20.10
C LEU A 170 -7.65 -11.90 20.40
N GLY A 171 -8.78 -11.78 19.69
CA GLY A 171 -9.91 -12.68 19.85
C GLY A 171 -9.72 -14.04 19.21
N GLU A 172 -10.83 -14.75 19.01
CA GLU A 172 -10.81 -16.08 18.40
C GLU A 172 -10.48 -16.05 16.91
N PHE A 173 -9.88 -17.16 16.44
CA PHE A 173 -9.65 -17.39 15.02
C PHE A 173 -10.99 -17.44 14.29
N VAL A 174 -11.15 -16.63 13.25
CA VAL A 174 -12.37 -16.58 12.45
C VAL A 174 -12.26 -17.52 11.26
N ASP A 175 -11.31 -17.26 10.35
CA ASP A 175 -11.05 -18.10 9.18
C ASP A 175 -9.71 -17.73 8.54
N LYS A 176 -9.27 -18.52 7.55
CA LYS A 176 -8.02 -18.34 6.82
C LYS A 176 -8.15 -17.24 5.76
N ALA A 177 -7.44 -16.13 5.97
CA ALA A 177 -7.27 -15.07 4.97
C ALA A 177 -6.70 -15.61 3.65
N TRP A 178 -7.13 -15.01 2.52
CA TRP A 178 -6.87 -15.49 1.14
C TRP A 178 -7.33 -16.95 0.86
N GLY A 179 -8.11 -17.53 1.77
CA GLY A 179 -8.67 -18.89 1.67
C GLY A 179 -10.19 -18.89 1.71
N CYS A 180 -10.78 -18.37 2.79
CA CYS A 180 -12.23 -18.43 3.06
C CYS A 180 -13.10 -17.76 1.99
N GLY A 181 -12.57 -16.77 1.28
CA GLY A 181 -13.27 -16.12 0.17
C GLY A 181 -13.29 -16.92 -1.13
N LYS A 182 -12.55 -18.04 -1.23
CA LYS A 182 -12.55 -18.86 -2.44
C LYS A 182 -13.91 -19.52 -2.60
N GLY A 183 -14.59 -19.23 -3.72
CA GLY A 183 -15.92 -19.76 -3.99
C GLY A 183 -17.05 -18.91 -3.41
N TYR A 184 -16.76 -17.75 -2.82
CA TYR A 184 -17.79 -16.78 -2.48
C TYR A 184 -18.51 -16.31 -3.75
N THR A 185 -19.82 -16.60 -3.83
CA THR A 185 -20.73 -16.11 -4.86
C THR A 185 -21.54 -14.95 -4.28
N ASP A 186 -21.61 -13.85 -5.01
CA ASP A 186 -22.33 -12.65 -4.56
C ASP A 186 -23.80 -12.77 -4.97
N GLU A 187 -24.61 -13.39 -4.09
CA GLU A 187 -26.03 -13.64 -4.35
C GLU A 187 -26.83 -12.36 -4.66
N LYS A 188 -26.37 -11.18 -4.22
CA LYS A 188 -27.00 -9.90 -4.53
C LYS A 188 -26.68 -9.44 -5.95
N LYS A 189 -25.48 -9.73 -6.45
CA LYS A 189 -25.11 -9.55 -7.86
C LYS A 189 -25.88 -10.52 -8.74
N ASP A 190 -26.03 -11.76 -8.29
CA ASP A 190 -26.76 -12.78 -9.03
C ASP A 190 -28.27 -12.46 -9.12
N LYS A 191 -28.88 -11.92 -8.05
CA LYS A 191 -30.28 -11.43 -8.08
C LYS A 191 -30.48 -10.16 -8.91
N LEU A 192 -29.54 -9.20 -8.88
CA LEU A 192 -29.61 -8.01 -9.74
C LEU A 192 -29.55 -8.38 -11.23
N CYS A 193 -28.79 -9.43 -11.57
CA CYS A 193 -28.70 -10.01 -12.90
C CYS A 193 -29.91 -10.87 -13.30
N GLU A 194 -30.78 -11.26 -12.36
CA GLU A 194 -32.01 -12.01 -12.63
C GLU A 194 -33.25 -11.09 -12.80
N GLU A 195 -33.29 -9.93 -12.13
CA GLU A 195 -34.40 -8.96 -12.23
C GLU A 195 -34.27 -7.95 -13.38
N THR A 196 -33.08 -7.80 -13.95
CA THR A 196 -32.92 -7.20 -15.28
C THR A 196 -32.88 -8.33 -16.30
N GLU A 197 -33.65 -8.26 -17.38
CA GLU A 197 -33.45 -9.09 -18.57
C GLU A 197 -32.10 -8.71 -19.22
N ILE A 198 -31.01 -9.01 -18.52
CA ILE A 198 -29.68 -9.03 -19.09
C ILE A 198 -29.57 -10.41 -19.72
N VAL A 199 -29.62 -10.42 -21.05
CA VAL A 199 -29.15 -11.51 -21.89
C VAL A 199 -27.92 -12.12 -21.22
N LYS A 200 -28.02 -13.35 -20.72
CA LYS A 200 -26.92 -14.08 -20.09
C LYS A 200 -25.78 -14.25 -21.10
N VAL A 201 -24.90 -13.26 -21.20
CA VAL A 201 -23.62 -13.41 -21.88
C VAL A 201 -22.72 -14.17 -20.92
N LYS A 202 -22.44 -15.42 -21.28
CA LYS A 202 -21.47 -16.28 -20.59
C LYS A 202 -20.20 -15.48 -20.30
N LYS A 203 -19.80 -15.47 -19.03
CA LYS A 203 -18.57 -14.84 -18.54
C LYS A 203 -17.36 -15.64 -19.02
N ASP A 204 -17.06 -15.54 -20.31
CA ASP A 204 -15.74 -15.90 -20.80
C ASP A 204 -14.73 -14.96 -20.15
N ARG A 205 -13.68 -15.53 -19.56
CA ARG A 205 -12.50 -14.78 -19.13
C ARG A 205 -11.79 -14.26 -20.39
N LYS A 206 -12.35 -13.23 -21.02
CA LYS A 206 -11.81 -12.65 -22.25
C LYS A 206 -10.61 -11.79 -21.88
N TRP A 207 -9.39 -12.33 -21.98
CA TRP A 207 -8.20 -11.51 -22.25
C TRP A 207 -8.20 -11.13 -23.73
N ILE A 208 -7.46 -10.08 -24.12
CA ILE A 208 -7.23 -9.78 -25.54
C ILE A 208 -6.47 -10.98 -26.14
N LYS A 209 -7.08 -11.65 -27.12
CA LYS A 209 -6.46 -12.81 -27.81
C LYS A 209 -5.21 -12.36 -28.56
N ASP A 210 -4.23 -13.24 -28.72
CA ASP A 210 -2.96 -12.87 -29.35
C ASP A 210 -3.11 -12.40 -30.81
N ALA A 211 -4.08 -12.94 -31.56
CA ALA A 211 -4.41 -12.45 -32.91
C ALA A 211 -4.83 -10.98 -32.90
N VAL A 212 -5.65 -10.57 -31.93
CA VAL A 212 -6.10 -9.18 -31.76
C VAL A 212 -4.95 -8.30 -31.29
N ARG A 213 -4.06 -8.81 -30.41
CA ARG A 213 -2.85 -8.07 -30.00
C ARG A 213 -1.94 -7.79 -31.18
N GLU A 214 -1.83 -8.75 -32.10
CA GLU A 214 -1.01 -8.60 -33.29
C GLU A 214 -1.61 -7.59 -34.27
N GLU A 215 -2.93 -7.63 -34.44
CA GLU A 215 -3.64 -6.63 -35.24
C GLU A 215 -3.50 -5.21 -34.66
N VAL A 216 -3.61 -5.07 -33.33
CA VAL A 216 -3.32 -3.80 -32.64
C VAL A 216 -1.90 -3.31 -32.94
N ARG A 217 -0.88 -4.19 -32.89
CA ARG A 217 0.50 -3.81 -33.23
C ARG A 217 0.62 -3.34 -34.67
N GLN A 218 -0.02 -4.03 -35.61
CA GLN A 218 0.00 -3.64 -37.02
C GLN A 218 -0.66 -2.27 -37.25
N ILE A 219 -1.76 -1.99 -36.55
CA ILE A 219 -2.43 -0.68 -36.59
C ILE A 219 -1.51 0.40 -36.02
N VAL A 220 -0.88 0.16 -34.87
CA VAL A 220 0.05 1.12 -34.23
C VAL A 220 1.28 1.36 -35.12
N ASP A 221 1.89 0.31 -35.66
CA ASP A 221 3.04 0.42 -36.56
C ASP A 221 2.69 1.16 -37.85
N GLY A 222 1.52 0.89 -38.42
CA GLY A 222 1.00 1.59 -39.58
C GLY A 222 0.73 3.07 -39.30
N PHE A 223 0.22 3.38 -38.12
CA PHE A 223 -0.02 4.75 -37.68
C PHE A 223 1.30 5.50 -37.46
N ASN A 224 2.24 4.92 -36.72
CA ASN A 224 3.57 5.46 -36.45
C ASN A 224 4.27 5.84 -37.77
N ARG A 225 4.34 4.91 -38.73
CA ARG A 225 4.96 5.18 -40.04
C ARG A 225 4.28 6.29 -40.85
N LYS A 226 2.99 6.50 -40.64
CA LYS A 226 2.19 7.43 -41.44
C LYS A 226 2.13 8.84 -40.86
N TYR A 227 2.18 8.96 -39.53
CA TYR A 227 1.84 10.20 -38.84
C TYR A 227 2.94 10.73 -37.92
N LEU A 228 3.97 9.95 -37.60
CA LEU A 228 5.02 10.34 -36.65
C LEU A 228 6.42 10.15 -37.25
N ASP A 229 7.38 10.93 -36.75
CA ASP A 229 8.80 10.67 -36.98
C ASP A 229 9.26 9.55 -36.05
N VAL A 230 9.29 8.32 -36.57
CA VAL A 230 9.60 7.11 -35.79
C VAL A 230 10.98 7.12 -35.13
N GLU A 231 11.89 8.01 -35.52
CA GLU A 231 13.20 8.16 -34.86
C GLU A 231 13.09 8.93 -33.53
N THR A 232 12.09 9.81 -33.40
CA THR A 232 11.98 10.75 -32.29
C THR A 232 10.69 10.62 -31.49
N CYS A 233 9.60 10.14 -32.12
CA CYS A 233 8.27 10.00 -31.55
C CYS A 233 7.53 8.76 -32.12
N TYR A 234 7.09 7.82 -31.27
CA TYR A 234 6.24 6.71 -31.72
C TYR A 234 5.43 6.08 -30.57
N TYR A 235 4.27 5.51 -30.91
CA TYR A 235 3.44 4.76 -29.98
C TYR A 235 3.91 3.32 -29.80
N ILE A 236 3.74 2.79 -28.59
CA ILE A 236 4.06 1.41 -28.19
C ILE A 236 2.83 0.82 -27.49
N PRO A 237 2.22 -0.25 -28.02
CA PRO A 237 1.10 -0.91 -27.36
C PRO A 237 1.61 -1.87 -26.28
N ARG A 238 1.07 -1.74 -25.07
CA ARG A 238 1.32 -2.65 -23.95
C ARG A 238 0.01 -3.25 -23.47
N PHE A 239 -0.03 -4.56 -23.22
CA PHE A 239 -1.28 -5.26 -22.89
C PHE A 239 -1.31 -5.75 -21.44
N GLN A 240 -2.45 -5.57 -20.76
CA GLN A 240 -2.69 -6.14 -19.42
C GLN A 240 -4.16 -6.58 -19.29
N GLY A 241 -4.39 -7.91 -19.35
CA GLY A 241 -5.74 -8.47 -19.31
C GLY A 241 -6.58 -8.05 -20.52
N LYS A 242 -7.62 -7.22 -20.29
CA LYS A 242 -8.46 -6.61 -21.33
C LYS A 242 -7.98 -5.23 -21.80
N LYS A 243 -6.93 -4.71 -21.19
CA LYS A 243 -6.46 -3.35 -21.43
C LYS A 243 -5.33 -3.32 -22.45
N CYS A 244 -5.38 -2.36 -23.36
CA CYS A 244 -4.28 -1.94 -24.21
C CYS A 244 -3.87 -0.52 -23.82
N PHE A 245 -2.65 -0.36 -23.36
CA PHE A 245 -2.05 0.94 -23.04
C PHE A 245 -1.30 1.39 -24.28
N LEU A 246 -1.57 2.61 -24.75
CA LEU A 246 -0.79 3.25 -25.79
C LEU A 246 0.19 4.18 -25.08
N ASP A 247 1.39 3.65 -24.85
CA ASP A 247 2.52 4.42 -24.35
C ASP A 247 3.17 5.14 -25.56
N ARG A 248 3.78 6.31 -25.37
CA ARG A 248 4.50 7.03 -26.44
C ARG A 248 5.93 7.28 -26.02
N PHE A 249 6.85 6.88 -26.90
CA PHE A 249 8.25 7.23 -26.79
C PHE A 249 8.46 8.63 -27.35
N GLU A 250 9.06 9.53 -26.59
CA GLU A 250 9.44 10.88 -27.01
C GLU A 250 10.73 11.29 -26.31
N TYR A 251 11.72 11.78 -27.08
CA TYR A 251 12.98 12.33 -26.55
C TYR A 251 13.68 11.45 -25.50
N GLY A 252 13.68 10.13 -25.69
CA GLY A 252 14.35 9.19 -24.78
C GLY A 252 13.53 8.74 -23.58
N ARG A 253 12.24 9.08 -23.50
CA ARG A 253 11.33 8.67 -22.42
C ARG A 253 10.09 7.99 -22.97
N ILE A 254 9.55 7.02 -22.22
CA ILE A 254 8.27 6.36 -22.52
C ILE A 254 7.24 6.88 -21.53
N ASN A 255 6.18 7.50 -22.02
CA ASN A 255 5.09 8.04 -21.21
C ASN A 255 3.77 7.33 -21.55
N PRO A 256 2.97 6.89 -20.55
CA PRO A 256 1.63 6.36 -20.80
C PRO A 256 0.67 7.51 -21.17
N LEU A 257 0.03 7.44 -22.34
CA LEU A 257 -0.87 8.50 -22.82
C LEU A 257 -2.34 8.16 -22.66
N CYS A 258 -2.73 6.96 -23.11
CA CYS A 258 -4.10 6.50 -22.97
C CYS A 258 -4.21 4.99 -22.76
N CYS A 259 -5.36 4.58 -22.28
CA CYS A 259 -5.74 3.19 -22.00
C CYS A 259 -7.03 2.88 -22.73
N LEU A 260 -7.03 1.78 -23.45
CA LEU A 260 -8.19 1.21 -24.15
C LEU A 260 -8.63 -0.06 -23.45
N THR A 261 -9.94 -0.30 -23.35
CA THR A 261 -10.52 -1.56 -22.86
C THR A 261 -11.19 -2.29 -24.01
N TYR A 262 -10.78 -3.54 -24.25
CA TYR A 262 -11.28 -4.35 -25.35
C TYR A 262 -12.69 -4.90 -25.09
N ASN A 263 -13.64 -4.53 -25.93
CA ASN A 263 -15.04 -4.95 -25.83
C ASN A 263 -15.33 -6.28 -26.57
N GLY A 264 -14.40 -6.75 -27.39
CA GLY A 264 -14.54 -7.98 -28.16
C GLY A 264 -14.47 -7.81 -29.67
N ASP A 265 -14.32 -6.58 -30.13
CA ASP A 265 -14.19 -6.18 -31.53
C ASP A 265 -12.97 -5.23 -31.68
N ILE A 266 -12.24 -5.34 -32.79
CA ILE A 266 -11.03 -4.53 -33.05
C ILE A 266 -11.40 -3.06 -33.32
N ASP A 267 -12.62 -2.80 -33.75
CA ASP A 267 -13.14 -1.46 -34.04
C ASP A 267 -14.00 -0.87 -32.91
N ASP A 268 -14.08 -1.54 -31.75
CA ASP A 268 -14.87 -1.11 -30.58
C ASP A 268 -14.09 -1.27 -29.27
N TRP A 269 -13.59 -0.14 -28.76
CA TRP A 269 -12.82 -0.04 -27.52
C TRP A 269 -13.31 1.12 -26.65
N ASP A 270 -13.43 0.89 -25.34
CA ASP A 270 -13.61 1.99 -24.39
C ASP A 270 -12.28 2.73 -24.21
N PHE A 271 -12.30 4.06 -24.14
CA PHE A 271 -11.10 4.90 -24.07
C PHE A 271 -10.97 5.64 -22.73
N ALA A 272 -9.73 5.83 -22.26
CA ALA A 272 -9.37 6.71 -21.14
C ALA A 272 -8.01 7.40 -21.38
N ILE A 273 -7.91 8.71 -21.13
CA ILE A 273 -6.66 9.50 -21.27
C ILE A 273 -6.04 9.83 -19.89
N TYR A 274 -4.71 9.77 -19.78
CA TYR A 274 -3.98 9.83 -18.50
C TYR A 274 -3.76 11.25 -17.93
N LEU A 275 -4.05 12.32 -18.69
CA LEU A 275 -3.78 13.70 -18.24
C LEU A 275 -4.57 14.12 -16.99
N TRP A 276 -5.74 13.50 -16.75
CA TRP A 276 -6.73 13.99 -15.79
C TRP A 276 -7.32 12.90 -14.86
N SER A 277 -6.82 11.66 -14.88
CA SER A 277 -7.40 10.60 -14.04
C SER A 277 -6.46 9.47 -13.61
N ASP A 278 -6.77 8.90 -12.45
CA ASP A 278 -6.20 7.63 -11.95
C ASP A 278 -6.86 6.41 -12.62
N ARG A 279 -6.86 6.37 -13.97
CA ARG A 279 -7.34 5.26 -14.83
C ARG A 279 -8.87 5.14 -14.97
N CYS A 280 -9.61 6.25 -14.92
CA CYS A 280 -11.07 6.29 -15.12
C CYS A 280 -11.52 7.63 -15.73
N TYR A 281 -12.36 7.60 -16.76
CA TYR A 281 -12.91 8.80 -17.39
C TYR A 281 -14.34 9.02 -16.91
N ASP A 282 -14.66 10.24 -16.46
CA ASP A 282 -16.04 10.69 -16.21
C ASP A 282 -16.54 11.41 -17.48
N ASP A 283 -17.81 11.22 -17.83
CA ASP A 283 -18.45 11.71 -19.07
C ASP A 283 -18.45 13.26 -19.25
N GLU A 284 -17.93 14.03 -18.28
CA GLU A 284 -17.98 15.50 -18.26
C GLU A 284 -16.67 16.21 -18.66
N ALA A 285 -15.59 15.47 -18.96
CA ALA A 285 -14.25 16.06 -19.13
C ALA A 285 -13.85 16.36 -20.60
N ILE A 286 -14.09 17.59 -21.08
CA ILE A 286 -13.72 18.02 -22.45
C ILE A 286 -12.19 18.18 -22.58
N PHE A 287 -11.57 17.56 -23.60
CA PHE A 287 -10.13 17.70 -23.88
C PHE A 287 -9.80 17.85 -25.38
N PRO A 288 -8.66 18.49 -25.75
CA PRO A 288 -8.27 18.61 -27.16
C PRO A 288 -8.07 17.23 -27.81
N GLY A 289 -8.87 16.91 -28.83
CA GLY A 289 -8.80 15.61 -29.51
C GLY A 289 -9.89 14.62 -29.15
N GLU A 290 -10.84 14.99 -28.28
CA GLU A 290 -12.02 14.16 -27.96
C GLU A 290 -12.82 13.78 -29.21
N GLU A 291 -12.83 14.62 -30.25
CA GLU A 291 -13.56 14.38 -31.49
C GLU A 291 -13.03 13.18 -32.28
N PHE A 292 -11.86 12.67 -31.90
CA PHE A 292 -11.25 11.47 -32.49
C PHE A 292 -11.55 10.20 -31.69
N ILE A 293 -12.25 10.27 -30.55
CA ILE A 293 -12.69 9.08 -29.82
C ILE A 293 -13.87 8.45 -30.58
N ASP A 294 -13.57 7.52 -31.46
CA ASP A 294 -14.54 6.81 -32.31
C ASP A 294 -14.63 5.30 -32.00
N GLY A 295 -14.01 4.86 -30.89
CA GLY A 295 -13.90 3.45 -30.52
C GLY A 295 -12.72 2.73 -31.17
N THR A 296 -11.98 3.37 -32.08
CA THR A 296 -10.84 2.75 -32.77
C THR A 296 -9.50 3.08 -32.12
N ILE A 297 -8.52 2.19 -32.32
CA ILE A 297 -7.13 2.38 -31.84
C ILE A 297 -6.49 3.59 -32.55
N ALA A 298 -6.79 3.79 -33.83
CA ALA A 298 -6.29 4.92 -34.60
C ALA A 298 -6.89 6.26 -34.14
N GLY A 299 -8.18 6.28 -33.80
CA GLY A 299 -8.85 7.42 -33.17
C GLY A 299 -8.19 7.80 -31.84
N ALA A 300 -7.92 6.81 -30.99
CA ALA A 300 -7.22 7.00 -29.72
C ALA A 300 -5.81 7.59 -29.88
N MET A 301 -5.02 7.16 -30.87
CA MET A 301 -3.70 7.75 -31.13
C MET A 301 -3.80 9.21 -31.64
N LYS A 302 -4.80 9.55 -32.46
CA LYS A 302 -5.04 10.94 -32.89
C LYS A 302 -5.48 11.81 -31.73
N ALA A 303 -6.38 11.31 -30.87
CA ALA A 303 -6.79 11.98 -29.64
C ALA A 303 -5.56 12.26 -28.75
N GLY A 304 -4.68 11.27 -28.58
CA GLY A 304 -3.42 11.42 -27.84
C GLY A 304 -2.48 12.47 -28.45
N MET A 305 -2.33 12.51 -29.78
CA MET A 305 -1.51 13.53 -30.46
C MET A 305 -2.05 14.95 -30.26
N LYS A 306 -3.37 15.12 -30.27
CA LYS A 306 -3.98 16.45 -30.11
C LYS A 306 -4.00 16.90 -28.65
N ALA A 307 -4.18 15.97 -27.72
CA ALA A 307 -4.09 16.25 -26.29
C ALA A 307 -2.65 16.53 -25.84
N TYR A 308 -1.67 15.92 -26.50
CA TYR A 308 -0.24 16.07 -26.22
C TYR A 308 0.53 16.32 -27.53
N PRO A 309 0.45 17.54 -28.11
CA PRO A 309 1.22 17.86 -29.31
C PRO A 309 2.73 17.75 -29.02
N GLU A 310 3.51 17.35 -30.03
CA GLU A 310 4.98 17.36 -29.97
C GLU A 310 5.46 18.81 -29.69
N TRP A 311 6.47 18.99 -28.82
CA TRP A 311 7.05 20.29 -28.48
C TRP A 311 8.44 20.45 -29.09
#